data_AF-A0A1Q8Y9C3-F1
#
_entry.id   AF-A0A1Q8Y9C3-F1
#
_cell.length_a   1.000
_cell.length_b   1.000
_cell.length_c   1.000
_cell.angle_alpha   90.00
_cell.angle_beta   90.00
_cell.angle_gamma   90.00
#
_symmetry.space_group_name_H-M   'P 1'
#
loop_
_entity.id
_entity.type
_entity.pdbx_description
1 polymer ?
#
loop_
_entity_poly.entity_id
_entity_poly.type
_entity_poly.pdbx_seq_one_letter_code
_entity_poly.pdbx_strand_id
1 'polypeptide(L)'
;MTIPEEPMPTTYQPSALELLKKPNDFLVMIPKAGKLPMLARKMYNSMLHSTQIQILEIRNKCLKLDAGTFFSARLTDLSASVTANKSNTIDLVKDYLSDMRKLEVDWRAPDANSPVVWKSMGMLSEVDLLKRDGAYWVSWSYPPTLFEAILDMRVYTQIDQTVIAQLTSYAAIALYEICARYKHNPSGLTAKQSPEWWVDALTGTAPKIDKKTGVPMKRREWRKFKESSLPGARDEINRVSDIEIELIETKTGKAVTSVQFQVTFKRIKTQKAVRNMSSEILEQAGKSDIPLSMISSFLNNGQSEEVMLYGLRALENRTNAPHLPTIANKAAYLKTVLFDADARVKHDDQNQPSNKLGLPKEKPVKSWEETRRAEVIEEFLALAKNIQKPYVLGAVDRLRDKGLLTPSTQRKLDEESWEQGLLLHEAVIFYAISTYGSNWLNDVTTTH
;
A
#
# COMPACT_ATOMS: atom_id res chain seq x y z
N MET A 1 0.07 46.48 11.45
CA MET A 1 1.20 45.64 11.00
C MET A 1 0.79 44.19 11.19
N THR A 2 0.26 43.59 10.13
CA THR A 2 -0.29 42.23 10.13
C THR A 2 0.83 41.31 9.67
N ILE A 3 1.25 40.40 10.54
CA ILE A 3 2.24 39.36 10.21
C ILE A 3 1.55 38.39 9.23
N PRO A 4 2.15 38.07 8.07
CA PRO A 4 1.55 37.10 7.16
C PRO A 4 1.69 35.68 7.74
N GLU A 5 0.57 34.95 7.81
CA GLU A 5 0.54 33.52 8.13
C GLU A 5 1.35 32.73 7.09
N GLU A 6 2.42 32.07 7.53
CA GLU A 6 3.13 31.08 6.73
C GLU A 6 2.22 29.87 6.44
N PRO A 7 2.17 29.36 5.19
CA PRO A 7 1.43 28.15 4.89
C PRO A 7 2.08 26.94 5.59
N MET A 8 1.26 26.25 6.39
CA MET A 8 1.61 25.03 7.11
C MET A 8 2.24 23.98 6.16
N PRO A 9 3.40 23.40 6.48
CA PRO A 9 4.04 22.40 5.64
C PRO A 9 3.21 21.12 5.61
N THR A 10 2.74 20.74 4.43
CA THR A 10 1.94 19.53 4.16
C THR A 10 2.68 18.29 4.68
N THR A 11 2.15 17.72 5.76
CA THR A 11 2.63 16.50 6.42
C THR A 11 2.53 15.30 5.48
N TYR A 12 3.63 14.56 5.33
CA TYR A 12 3.62 13.22 4.75
C TYR A 12 2.71 12.32 5.58
N GLN A 13 1.62 11.85 4.97
CA GLN A 13 0.87 10.71 5.44
C GLN A 13 1.00 9.62 4.38
N PRO A 14 1.56 8.44 4.71
CA PRO A 14 1.47 7.30 3.80
C PRO A 14 0.00 7.06 3.48
N SER A 15 -0.32 6.76 2.22
CA SER A 15 -1.70 6.49 1.84
C SER A 15 -2.23 5.35 2.71
N ALA A 16 -3.51 5.40 3.10
CA ALA A 16 -4.11 4.39 3.97
C ALA A 16 -3.97 2.96 3.39
N LEU A 17 -3.74 2.85 2.08
CA LEU A 17 -3.50 1.61 1.34
C LEU A 17 -2.07 1.07 1.44
N GLU A 18 -1.09 1.80 1.99
CA GLU A 18 0.30 1.33 2.10
C GLU A 18 0.71 0.96 3.54
N LEU A 19 -0.14 1.31 4.51
CA LEU A 19 0.05 0.96 5.90
C LEU A 19 -0.55 -0.42 6.19
N LEU A 20 0.31 -1.37 6.56
CA LEU A 20 -0.14 -2.63 7.14
C LEU A 20 -0.62 -2.38 8.58
N LYS A 21 -1.85 -2.82 8.90
CA LYS A 21 -2.36 -2.79 10.28
C LYS A 21 -2.08 -4.12 10.96
N LYS A 22 -1.01 -4.23 11.74
CA LYS A 22 -0.67 -5.49 12.41
C LYS A 22 -1.32 -5.53 13.80
N PRO A 23 -2.12 -6.57 14.13
CA PRO A 23 -2.69 -6.69 15.48
C PRO A 23 -1.58 -6.70 16.54
N ASN A 24 -1.74 -5.93 17.60
CA ASN A 24 -0.68 -5.75 18.60
C ASN A 24 -0.29 -7.05 19.30
N ASP A 25 -1.25 -7.96 19.45
CA ASP A 25 -1.06 -9.26 20.10
C ASP A 25 -0.16 -10.20 19.27
N PHE A 26 -0.02 -9.93 17.97
CA PHE A 26 0.81 -10.70 17.03
C PHE A 26 2.01 -9.90 16.52
N LEU A 27 2.28 -8.74 17.12
CA LEU A 27 3.38 -7.87 16.72
C LEU A 27 4.74 -8.53 16.99
N VAL A 28 4.88 -9.12 18.18
CA VAL A 28 6.11 -9.80 18.60
C VAL A 28 6.01 -11.28 18.28
N MET A 29 6.86 -11.75 17.36
CA MET A 29 6.93 -13.14 16.95
C MET A 29 8.21 -13.76 17.51
N ILE A 30 8.08 -14.66 18.49
CA ILE A 30 9.20 -15.40 19.08
C ILE A 30 9.14 -16.86 18.60
N PRO A 31 10.03 -17.28 17.70
CA PRO A 31 10.12 -18.67 17.26
C PRO A 31 10.41 -19.64 18.42
N LYS A 32 9.58 -20.68 18.56
CA LYS A 32 9.76 -21.80 19.50
C LYS A 32 10.24 -23.06 18.82
N ALA A 33 9.79 -23.28 17.58
CA ALA A 33 10.32 -24.29 16.67
C ALA A 33 10.49 -23.70 15.27
N GLY A 34 11.46 -24.21 14.51
CA GLY A 34 11.72 -23.77 13.14
C GLY A 34 12.50 -22.45 13.02
N LYS A 35 12.43 -21.84 11.84
CA LYS A 35 13.11 -20.60 11.50
C LYS A 35 12.21 -19.74 10.62
N LEU A 36 12.34 -18.43 10.76
CA LEU A 36 11.77 -17.41 9.91
C LEU A 36 12.90 -16.52 9.40
N PRO A 37 13.41 -16.76 8.19
CA PRO A 37 14.40 -15.89 7.56
C PRO A 37 13.88 -14.46 7.38
N MET A 38 14.80 -13.50 7.24
CA MET A 38 14.48 -12.08 7.02
C MET A 38 13.55 -11.87 5.81
N LEU A 39 13.88 -12.48 4.66
CA LEU A 39 13.06 -12.38 3.44
C LEU A 39 11.68 -13.03 3.61
N ALA A 40 11.60 -14.15 4.33
CA ALA A 40 10.33 -14.77 4.68
C ALA A 40 9.47 -13.83 5.55
N ARG A 41 10.05 -13.17 6.56
CA ARG A 41 9.32 -12.18 7.38
C ARG A 41 8.80 -11.00 6.54
N LYS A 42 9.58 -10.49 5.57
CA LYS A 42 9.11 -9.46 4.63
C LYS A 42 7.95 -9.95 3.75
N MET A 43 8.09 -11.14 3.18
CA MET A 43 7.04 -11.77 2.38
C MET A 43 5.76 -11.94 3.20
N TYR A 44 5.87 -12.39 4.45
CA TYR A 44 4.75 -12.51 5.36
C TYR A 44 4.04 -11.18 5.65
N ASN A 45 4.80 -10.10 5.84
CA ASN A 45 4.21 -8.75 5.98
C ASN A 45 3.47 -8.32 4.71
N SER A 46 3.95 -8.70 3.52
CA SER A 46 3.27 -8.45 2.25
C SER A 46 2.00 -9.30 2.11
N MET A 47 2.03 -10.56 2.56
CA MET A 47 0.86 -11.44 2.62
C MET A 47 -0.22 -10.90 3.55
N LEU A 48 0.16 -10.46 4.76
CA LEU A 48 -0.76 -9.83 5.71
C LEU A 48 -1.42 -8.57 5.11
N HIS A 49 -0.64 -7.77 4.40
CA HIS A 49 -1.13 -6.56 3.77
C HIS A 49 -2.13 -6.87 2.64
N SER A 50 -1.77 -7.80 1.75
CA SER A 50 -2.65 -8.31 0.69
C SER A 50 -3.95 -8.90 1.26
N THR A 51 -3.86 -9.64 2.37
CA THR A 51 -5.03 -10.18 3.06
C THR A 51 -5.97 -9.08 3.54
N GLN A 52 -5.46 -7.98 4.07
CA GLN A 52 -6.30 -6.87 4.55
C GLN A 52 -7.07 -6.21 3.42
N ILE A 53 -6.42 -6.02 2.27
CA ILE A 53 -7.06 -5.49 1.05
C ILE A 53 -8.17 -6.45 0.60
N GLN A 54 -7.88 -7.74 0.50
CA GLN A 54 -8.87 -8.75 0.08
C GLN A 54 -10.05 -8.88 1.06
N ILE A 55 -9.83 -8.77 2.37
CA ILE A 55 -10.92 -8.76 3.36
C ILE A 55 -11.90 -7.62 3.09
N LEU A 56 -11.41 -6.43 2.73
CA LEU A 56 -12.28 -5.29 2.38
C LEU A 56 -13.08 -5.58 1.11
N GLU A 57 -12.44 -6.14 0.08
CA GLU A 57 -13.11 -6.51 -1.17
C GLU A 57 -14.20 -7.58 -0.96
N ILE A 58 -13.90 -8.61 -0.16
CA ILE A 58 -14.83 -9.69 0.17
C ILE A 58 -16.02 -9.16 0.98
N ARG A 59 -15.76 -8.28 1.97
CA ARG A 59 -16.82 -7.61 2.76
C ARG A 59 -17.72 -6.75 1.89
N ASN A 60 -17.16 -5.99 0.94
CA ASN A 60 -17.94 -5.18 0.01
C ASN A 60 -18.82 -6.03 -0.91
N LYS A 61 -18.43 -7.28 -1.17
CA LYS A 61 -19.22 -8.27 -1.92
C LYS A 61 -20.19 -9.07 -1.05
N CYS A 62 -20.30 -8.76 0.25
CA CYS A 62 -21.13 -9.47 1.23
C CYS A 62 -20.86 -10.99 1.29
N LEU A 63 -19.65 -11.41 0.96
CA LEU A 63 -19.24 -12.82 1.02
C LEU A 63 -18.83 -13.21 2.45
N LYS A 64 -19.05 -14.48 2.80
CA LYS A 64 -18.69 -15.01 4.12
C LYS A 64 -17.17 -15.10 4.28
N LEU A 65 -16.68 -14.65 5.44
CA LEU A 65 -15.30 -14.79 5.90
C LEU A 65 -15.27 -15.76 7.09
N ASP A 66 -14.46 -16.80 6.99
CA ASP A 66 -14.18 -17.73 8.08
C ASP A 66 -12.72 -18.20 8.05
N ALA A 67 -12.28 -18.93 9.08
CA ALA A 67 -10.90 -19.35 9.21
C ALA A 67 -10.42 -20.31 8.08
N GLY A 68 -11.33 -20.88 7.30
CA GLY A 68 -11.02 -21.68 6.11
C GLY A 68 -10.86 -20.84 4.85
N THR A 69 -11.04 -19.52 4.91
CA THR A 69 -10.91 -18.63 3.76
C THR A 69 -9.47 -18.56 3.28
N PHE A 70 -9.26 -18.83 2.00
CA PHE A 70 -7.99 -18.62 1.33
C PHE A 70 -7.89 -17.22 0.74
N PHE A 71 -6.72 -16.63 0.90
CA PHE A 71 -6.30 -15.42 0.24
C PHE A 71 -5.29 -15.76 -0.84
N SER A 72 -5.22 -14.96 -1.90
CA SER A 72 -4.27 -15.22 -2.98
C SER A 72 -3.74 -13.96 -3.64
N ALA A 73 -2.47 -13.99 -4.05
CA ALA A 73 -1.82 -12.92 -4.79
C ALA A 73 -0.78 -13.51 -5.75
N ARG A 74 -0.39 -12.73 -6.76
CA ARG A 74 0.72 -13.13 -7.63
C ARG A 74 2.00 -13.14 -6.81
N LEU A 75 2.88 -14.08 -7.13
CA LEU A 75 4.17 -14.17 -6.45
C LEU A 75 4.96 -12.88 -6.58
N THR A 76 4.90 -12.20 -7.74
CA THR A 76 5.55 -10.91 -7.98
C THR A 76 5.14 -9.85 -6.97
N ASP A 77 3.89 -9.85 -6.53
CA ASP A 77 3.32 -8.83 -5.66
C ASP A 77 3.76 -9.06 -4.21
N LEU A 78 3.96 -10.32 -3.82
CA LEU A 78 4.43 -10.71 -2.48
C LEU A 78 5.96 -10.65 -2.35
N SER A 79 6.66 -10.71 -3.47
CA SER A 79 8.10 -10.92 -3.52
C SER A 79 8.86 -9.75 -4.14
N ALA A 80 8.23 -8.60 -4.38
CA ALA A 80 8.89 -7.40 -4.91
C ALA A 80 10.11 -6.95 -4.07
N SER A 81 10.15 -7.27 -2.77
CA SER A 81 11.33 -7.06 -1.89
C SER A 81 12.24 -8.30 -1.71
N VAL A 82 11.89 -9.43 -2.32
CA VAL A 82 12.51 -10.77 -2.17
C VAL A 82 13.20 -11.25 -3.46
N THR A 83 12.82 -10.74 -4.64
CA THR A 83 13.14 -11.30 -5.97
C THR A 83 14.36 -10.74 -6.68
N ALA A 84 15.26 -10.03 -5.99
CA ALA A 84 16.53 -9.62 -6.60
C ALA A 84 17.40 -10.85 -6.97
N ASN A 85 17.24 -11.32 -8.20
CA ASN A 85 18.17 -12.13 -8.99
C ASN A 85 18.61 -13.49 -8.43
N LYS A 86 17.75 -14.52 -8.50
CA LYS A 86 18.20 -15.93 -8.47
C LYS A 86 17.43 -16.81 -9.45
N SER A 87 18.18 -17.67 -10.16
CA SER A 87 17.68 -18.76 -11.01
C SER A 87 16.86 -19.82 -10.27
N ASN A 88 16.77 -19.74 -8.93
CA ASN A 88 15.96 -20.63 -8.10
C ASN A 88 14.98 -19.88 -7.15
N THR A 89 14.24 -18.91 -7.70
CA THR A 89 13.26 -18.14 -6.91
C THR A 89 12.11 -19.01 -6.41
N ILE A 90 11.65 -19.98 -7.21
CA ILE A 90 10.47 -20.79 -6.88
C ILE A 90 10.74 -21.75 -5.72
N ASP A 91 11.88 -22.45 -5.70
CA ASP A 91 12.15 -23.37 -4.58
C ASP A 91 12.43 -22.58 -3.29
N LEU A 92 13.08 -21.42 -3.39
CA LEU A 92 13.27 -20.54 -2.23
C LEU A 92 11.93 -20.08 -1.63
N VAL A 93 10.95 -19.76 -2.48
CA VAL A 93 9.60 -19.40 -2.04
C VAL A 93 8.89 -20.58 -1.39
N LYS A 94 9.01 -21.79 -1.95
CA LYS A 94 8.47 -23.00 -1.32
C LYS A 94 9.09 -23.25 0.05
N ASP A 95 10.39 -23.03 0.19
CA ASP A 95 11.09 -23.12 1.48
C ASP A 95 10.55 -22.10 2.47
N TYR A 96 10.36 -20.84 2.06
CA TYR A 96 9.81 -19.80 2.93
C TYR A 96 8.36 -20.06 3.36
N LEU A 97 7.50 -20.49 2.44
CA LEU A 97 6.12 -20.87 2.76
C LEU A 97 6.08 -22.07 3.70
N SER A 98 6.97 -23.05 3.49
CA SER A 98 7.13 -24.21 4.36
C SER A 98 7.65 -23.82 5.75
N ASP A 99 8.63 -22.91 5.82
CA ASP A 99 9.16 -22.36 7.07
C ASP A 99 8.04 -21.64 7.84
N MET A 100 7.23 -20.79 7.20
CA MET A 100 6.10 -20.11 7.84
C MET A 100 5.03 -21.06 8.37
N ARG A 101 4.73 -22.14 7.64
CA ARG A 101 3.76 -23.16 8.09
C ARG A 101 4.28 -24.01 9.26
N LYS A 102 5.59 -24.28 9.30
CA LYS A 102 6.25 -25.07 10.35
C LYS A 102 6.68 -24.25 11.57
N LEU A 103 6.71 -22.93 11.46
CA LEU A 103 7.16 -22.05 12.54
C LEU A 103 6.12 -22.05 13.66
N GLU A 104 6.49 -22.55 14.83
CA GLU A 104 5.66 -22.41 16.02
C GLU A 104 6.00 -21.11 16.73
N VAL A 105 4.98 -20.28 16.96
CA VAL A 105 5.09 -19.01 17.66
C VAL A 105 4.19 -19.05 18.90
N ASP A 106 4.77 -18.69 20.04
CA ASP A 106 4.01 -18.50 21.27
C ASP A 106 3.22 -17.20 21.21
N TRP A 107 1.93 -17.29 21.54
CA TRP A 107 1.07 -16.16 21.83
C TRP A 107 0.77 -16.11 23.33
N ARG A 108 0.86 -14.92 23.92
CA ARG A 108 0.46 -14.66 25.30
C ARG A 108 -0.64 -13.62 25.30
N ALA A 109 -1.69 -13.88 26.07
CA ALA A 109 -2.76 -12.91 26.24
C ALA A 109 -2.19 -11.60 26.81
N PRO A 110 -2.62 -10.44 26.30
CA PRO A 110 -2.18 -9.15 26.81
C PRO A 110 -2.66 -8.89 28.25
N ASP A 111 -3.73 -9.56 28.68
CA ASP A 111 -4.40 -9.32 29.96
C ASP A 111 -4.14 -10.43 30.99
N ALA A 112 -3.77 -10.05 32.20
CA ALA A 112 -3.52 -10.95 33.33
C ALA A 112 -4.76 -11.78 33.76
N ASN A 113 -5.96 -11.34 33.38
CA ASN A 113 -7.24 -12.01 33.71
C ASN A 113 -7.81 -12.86 32.56
N SER A 114 -7.08 -13.03 31.45
CA SER A 114 -7.52 -13.89 30.35
C SER A 114 -7.55 -15.36 30.80
N PRO A 115 -8.65 -16.11 30.57
CA PRO A 115 -8.70 -17.55 30.87
C PRO A 115 -7.74 -18.36 29.98
N VAL A 116 -7.32 -17.80 28.86
CA VAL A 116 -6.31 -18.37 27.98
C VAL A 116 -4.95 -17.80 28.38
N VAL A 117 -4.14 -18.63 29.05
CA VAL A 117 -2.80 -18.28 29.53
C VAL A 117 -1.73 -18.48 28.46
N TRP A 118 -1.96 -19.41 27.52
CA TRP A 118 -0.99 -19.77 26.47
C TRP A 118 -1.69 -20.35 25.24
N LYS A 119 -1.25 -19.92 24.04
CA LYS A 119 -1.57 -20.55 22.75
C LYS A 119 -0.29 -20.66 21.94
N SER A 120 -0.09 -21.80 21.27
CA SER A 120 0.93 -21.96 20.24
C SER A 120 0.25 -22.21 18.90
N MET A 121 0.74 -21.56 17.84
CA MET A 121 0.23 -21.73 16.49
C MET A 121 1.32 -21.52 15.43
N GLY A 122 1.06 -22.03 14.23
CA GLY A 122 1.82 -21.72 13.03
C GLY A 122 1.66 -20.25 12.60
N MET A 123 2.44 -19.76 11.63
CA MET A 123 2.13 -18.46 11.01
C MET A 123 1.05 -18.56 9.92
N LEU A 124 0.99 -19.71 9.25
CA LEU A 124 0.06 -20.04 8.17
C LEU A 124 -0.51 -21.44 8.44
N SER A 125 -1.80 -21.65 8.18
CA SER A 125 -2.44 -22.96 8.29
C SER A 125 -2.15 -23.80 7.05
N GLU A 126 -2.41 -23.23 5.88
CA GLU A 126 -2.25 -23.90 4.59
C GLU A 126 -1.70 -22.93 3.55
N VAL A 127 -0.95 -23.47 2.58
CA VAL A 127 -0.30 -22.71 1.51
C VAL A 127 -0.28 -23.52 0.23
N ASP A 128 -0.65 -22.88 -0.88
CA ASP A 128 -0.50 -23.42 -2.23
C ASP A 128 0.34 -22.51 -3.10
N LEU A 129 1.11 -23.12 -4.01
CA LEU A 129 1.79 -22.40 -5.09
C LEU A 129 1.26 -22.93 -6.42
N LEU A 130 0.44 -22.13 -7.08
CA LEU A 130 -0.25 -22.49 -8.30
C LEU A 130 0.38 -21.75 -9.48
N LYS A 131 0.41 -22.38 -10.65
CA LYS A 131 0.77 -21.72 -11.91
C LYS A 131 -0.50 -21.52 -12.74
N ARG A 132 -0.88 -20.27 -12.99
CA ARG A 132 -2.07 -19.88 -13.77
C ARG A 132 -1.67 -18.84 -14.81
N ASP A 133 -2.04 -19.05 -16.06
CA ASP A 133 -1.78 -18.13 -17.18
C ASP A 133 -0.32 -17.67 -17.28
N GLY A 134 0.61 -18.61 -17.09
CA GLY A 134 2.06 -18.32 -17.11
C GLY A 134 2.61 -17.63 -15.86
N ALA A 135 1.78 -17.21 -14.91
CA ALA A 135 2.18 -16.57 -13.66
C ALA A 135 2.07 -17.53 -12.45
N TYR A 136 2.94 -17.34 -11.47
CA TYR A 136 2.84 -18.04 -10.18
C TYR A 136 1.97 -17.25 -9.21
N TRP A 137 1.03 -17.95 -8.57
CA TRP A 137 0.13 -17.44 -7.55
C TRP A 137 0.36 -18.18 -6.26
N VAL A 138 0.46 -17.44 -5.16
CA VAL A 138 0.49 -18.00 -3.82
C VAL A 138 -0.93 -17.92 -3.27
N SER A 139 -1.43 -19.02 -2.72
CA SER A 139 -2.68 -19.07 -1.96
C SER A 139 -2.34 -19.41 -0.51
N TRP A 140 -3.00 -18.80 0.47
CA TRP A 140 -2.72 -19.04 1.88
C TRP A 140 -3.94 -18.84 2.78
N SER A 141 -3.95 -19.53 3.92
CA SER A 141 -4.90 -19.35 5.01
C SER A 141 -4.17 -19.15 6.35
N TYR A 142 -4.80 -18.44 7.29
CA TYR A 142 -4.22 -18.17 8.62
C TYR A 142 -4.80 -19.12 9.68
N PRO A 143 -4.07 -19.35 10.79
CA PRO A 143 -4.64 -20.01 11.96
C PRO A 143 -5.88 -19.25 12.46
N PRO A 144 -6.92 -19.95 12.95
CA PRO A 144 -8.18 -19.31 13.35
C PRO A 144 -8.00 -18.13 14.30
N THR A 145 -7.14 -18.26 15.32
CA THR A 145 -6.91 -17.18 16.29
C THR A 145 -6.25 -15.94 15.67
N LEU A 146 -5.30 -16.13 14.76
CA LEU A 146 -4.69 -15.00 14.05
C LEU A 146 -5.68 -14.38 13.05
N PHE A 147 -6.44 -15.23 12.34
CA PHE A 147 -7.46 -14.78 11.40
C PHE A 147 -8.51 -13.90 12.07
N GLU A 148 -9.04 -14.32 13.23
CA GLU A 148 -9.98 -13.52 14.04
C GLU A 148 -9.38 -12.16 14.43
N ALA A 149 -8.12 -12.14 14.87
CA ALA A 149 -7.43 -10.89 15.21
C ALA A 149 -7.17 -9.97 14.01
N ILE A 150 -7.06 -10.53 12.80
CA ILE A 150 -7.00 -9.77 11.54
C ILE A 150 -8.40 -9.27 11.15
N LEU A 151 -9.46 -10.02 11.42
CA LEU A 151 -10.82 -9.59 11.10
C LEU A 151 -11.33 -8.47 12.02
N ASP A 152 -11.13 -8.60 13.33
CA ASP A 152 -11.55 -7.63 14.35
C ASP A 152 -10.32 -6.94 14.99
N MET A 153 -9.72 -6.02 14.24
CA MET A 153 -8.54 -5.28 14.67
C MET A 153 -8.90 -4.15 15.66
N ARG A 154 -9.11 -4.50 16.92
CA ARG A 154 -9.37 -3.51 17.98
C ARG A 154 -8.15 -2.65 18.30
N VAL A 155 -6.99 -3.28 18.44
CA VAL A 155 -5.72 -2.60 18.72
C VAL A 155 -4.65 -3.10 17.76
N TYR A 156 -4.11 -2.19 16.97
CA TYR A 156 -3.13 -2.50 15.93
C TYR A 156 -2.00 -1.48 15.88
N THR A 157 -0.89 -1.89 15.26
CA THR A 157 0.25 -1.05 14.92
C THR A 157 0.25 -0.84 13.41
N GLN A 158 0.42 0.42 12.98
CA GLN A 158 0.62 0.75 11.57
C GLN A 158 2.09 0.54 11.19
N ILE A 159 2.33 -0.28 10.19
CA ILE A 159 3.65 -0.63 9.68
C ILE A 159 3.77 -0.12 8.25
N ASP A 160 4.78 0.71 7.96
CA ASP A 160 5.07 1.16 6.59
C ASP A 160 5.82 0.05 5.83
N GLN A 161 5.19 -0.52 4.82
CA GLN A 161 5.78 -1.56 3.98
C GLN A 161 7.05 -1.10 3.27
N THR A 162 7.19 0.20 2.96
CA THR A 162 8.41 0.72 2.31
C THR A 162 9.60 0.79 3.25
N VAL A 163 9.36 1.00 4.54
CA VAL A 163 10.41 0.89 5.55
C VAL A 163 10.86 -0.57 5.61
N ILE A 164 9.91 -1.50 5.79
CA ILE A 164 10.19 -2.95 5.84
C ILE A 164 10.98 -3.41 4.61
N ALA A 165 10.62 -2.94 3.41
CA ALA A 165 11.32 -3.29 2.18
C ALA A 165 12.80 -2.88 2.19
N GLN A 166 13.13 -1.72 2.78
CA GLN A 166 14.49 -1.20 2.87
C GLN A 166 15.35 -1.84 3.97
N LEU A 167 14.74 -2.43 5.02
CA LEU A 167 15.49 -3.04 6.12
C LEU A 167 16.18 -4.34 5.68
N THR A 168 17.44 -4.57 6.05
CA THR A 168 18.28 -5.64 5.49
C THR A 168 18.59 -6.76 6.48
N SER A 169 18.28 -6.60 7.77
CA SER A 169 18.47 -7.64 8.79
C SER A 169 17.16 -8.04 9.48
N TYR A 170 17.10 -9.29 9.96
CA TYR A 170 15.95 -9.75 10.74
C TYR A 170 15.73 -8.90 12.00
N ALA A 171 16.82 -8.58 12.71
CA ALA A 171 16.77 -7.77 13.91
C ALA A 171 16.22 -6.37 13.63
N ALA A 172 16.59 -5.74 12.50
CA ALA A 172 16.04 -4.44 12.10
C ALA A 172 14.53 -4.52 11.86
N ILE A 173 14.05 -5.51 11.09
CA ILE A 173 12.62 -5.68 10.81
C ILE A 173 11.83 -5.89 12.10
N ALA A 174 12.27 -6.82 12.95
CA ALA A 174 11.61 -7.13 14.20
C ALA A 174 11.61 -5.94 15.17
N LEU A 175 12.73 -5.23 15.28
CA LEU A 175 12.86 -4.06 16.15
C LEU A 175 11.99 -2.90 15.66
N TYR A 176 11.97 -2.63 14.35
CA TYR A 176 11.09 -1.63 13.76
C TYR A 176 9.62 -1.93 14.03
N GLU A 177 9.19 -3.17 13.78
CA GLU A 177 7.80 -3.58 14.06
C GLU A 177 7.42 -3.31 15.53
N ILE A 178 8.29 -3.67 16.48
CA ILE A 178 8.07 -3.44 17.91
C ILE A 178 8.02 -1.94 18.23
N CYS A 179 8.98 -1.15 17.73
CA CYS A 179 9.10 0.26 18.04
C CYS A 179 8.02 1.12 17.36
N ALA A 180 7.55 0.75 16.17
CA ALA A 180 6.49 1.44 15.45
C ALA A 180 5.19 1.57 16.27
N ARG A 181 4.90 0.59 17.14
CA ARG A 181 3.78 0.64 18.10
C ARG A 181 3.83 1.87 19.01
N TYR A 182 5.04 2.35 19.32
CA TYR A 182 5.28 3.42 20.30
C TYR A 182 5.53 4.78 19.65
N LYS A 183 5.41 4.89 18.31
CA LYS A 183 5.62 6.12 17.53
C LYS A 183 4.83 7.33 18.06
N HIS A 184 3.62 7.10 18.57
CA HIS A 184 2.74 8.12 19.14
C HIS A 184 2.45 7.91 20.63
N ASN A 185 3.25 7.07 21.30
CA ASN A 185 3.08 6.86 22.74
C ASN A 185 3.57 8.13 23.50
N PRO A 186 2.78 8.70 24.43
CA PRO A 186 3.19 9.86 25.21
C PRO A 186 4.51 9.70 25.96
N SER A 187 4.86 8.48 26.41
CA SER A 187 6.16 8.23 27.06
C SER A 187 7.32 8.13 26.07
N GLY A 188 7.02 7.84 24.79
CA GLY A 188 8.00 7.48 23.78
C GLY A 188 8.81 6.22 24.13
N LEU A 189 8.40 5.42 25.12
CA LEU A 189 9.18 4.27 25.59
C LEU A 189 8.49 2.96 25.23
N THR A 190 9.25 2.00 24.70
CA THR A 190 8.76 0.62 24.59
C THR A 190 8.47 0.03 25.97
N ALA A 191 7.69 -1.06 26.02
CA ALA A 191 7.57 -1.87 27.24
C ALA A 191 8.96 -2.30 27.75
N LYS A 192 9.10 -2.29 29.09
CA LYS A 192 10.30 -2.75 29.79
C LYS A 192 10.35 -4.27 29.80
N GLN A 193 11.39 -4.84 29.21
CA GLN A 193 11.53 -6.29 29.06
C GLN A 193 12.91 -6.77 29.51
N SER A 194 13.03 -8.07 29.80
CA SER A 194 14.33 -8.66 30.16
C SER A 194 15.27 -8.69 28.95
N PRO A 195 16.60 -8.71 29.17
CA PRO A 195 17.55 -8.85 28.07
C PRO A 195 17.34 -10.11 27.23
N GLU A 196 16.96 -11.23 27.86
CA GLU A 196 16.69 -12.50 27.18
C GLU A 196 15.49 -12.39 26.25
N TRP A 197 14.43 -11.71 26.69
CA TRP A 197 13.24 -11.47 25.87
C TRP A 197 13.59 -10.73 24.58
N TRP A 198 14.45 -9.71 24.65
CA TRP A 198 14.87 -8.98 23.45
C TRP A 198 15.72 -9.83 22.51
N VAL A 199 16.60 -10.69 23.04
CA VAL A 199 17.35 -11.62 22.20
C VAL A 199 16.38 -12.57 21.48
N ASP A 200 15.37 -13.09 22.18
CA ASP A 200 14.35 -13.96 21.61
C ASP A 200 13.51 -13.25 20.54
N ALA A 201 12.99 -12.05 20.84
CA ALA A 201 12.12 -11.27 19.96
C ALA A 201 12.83 -10.81 18.66
N LEU A 202 14.15 -10.59 18.73
CA LEU A 202 14.95 -10.08 17.61
C LEU A 202 15.71 -11.20 16.88
N THR A 203 15.45 -12.47 17.21
CA THR A 203 16.10 -13.63 16.57
C THR A 203 15.08 -14.50 15.86
N GLY A 204 15.23 -14.61 14.52
CA GLY A 204 14.30 -15.34 13.67
C GLY A 204 14.46 -16.85 13.63
N THR A 205 15.22 -17.46 14.52
CA THR A 205 15.38 -18.92 14.57
C THR A 205 15.05 -19.39 15.96
N ALA A 206 14.38 -20.51 16.12
CA ALA A 206 14.14 -21.11 17.43
C ALA A 206 15.48 -21.48 18.13
N PRO A 207 15.51 -21.52 19.47
CA PRO A 207 16.67 -22.08 20.16
C PRO A 207 16.87 -23.54 19.76
N LYS A 208 18.11 -23.96 19.54
CA LYS A 208 18.42 -25.37 19.25
C LYS A 208 18.04 -26.21 20.47
N ILE A 209 17.48 -27.39 20.23
CA ILE A 209 17.23 -28.35 21.31
C ILE A 209 18.52 -29.11 21.60
N ASP A 210 18.90 -29.17 22.87
CA ASP A 210 20.02 -30.02 23.30
C ASP A 210 19.59 -31.48 23.16
N LYS A 211 20.32 -32.24 22.33
CA LYS A 211 20.00 -33.64 22.03
C LYS A 211 20.09 -34.56 23.24
N LYS A 212 20.84 -34.19 24.28
CA LYS A 212 21.03 -35.00 25.49
C LYS A 212 19.93 -34.77 26.51
N THR A 213 19.49 -33.52 26.67
CA THR A 213 18.53 -33.14 27.72
C THR A 213 17.11 -32.94 27.19
N GLY A 214 16.94 -32.77 25.87
CA GLY A 214 15.65 -32.42 25.27
C GLY A 214 15.20 -30.98 25.55
N VAL A 215 16.03 -30.18 26.21
CA VAL A 215 15.70 -28.81 26.62
C VAL A 215 16.25 -27.80 25.60
N PRO A 216 15.54 -26.69 25.33
CA PRO A 216 16.07 -25.59 24.53
C PRO A 216 17.40 -25.04 25.08
N MET A 217 18.41 -24.98 24.24
CA MET A 217 19.69 -24.35 24.56
C MET A 217 19.50 -22.86 24.84
N LYS A 218 20.28 -22.34 25.80
CA LYS A 218 20.29 -20.90 26.09
C LYS A 218 20.65 -20.09 24.84
N ARG A 219 19.95 -18.98 24.68
CA ARG A 219 20.23 -17.99 23.64
C ARG A 219 21.58 -17.31 23.87
N ARG A 220 22.03 -16.60 22.84
CA ARG A 220 23.18 -15.70 22.94
C ARG A 220 22.94 -14.69 24.05
N GLU A 221 23.96 -14.46 24.88
CA GLU A 221 23.92 -13.45 25.93
C GLU A 221 23.65 -12.06 25.36
N TRP A 222 22.87 -11.26 26.09
CA TRP A 222 22.50 -9.91 25.68
C TRP A 222 23.68 -9.04 25.25
N ARG A 223 24.78 -9.03 26.02
CA ARG A 223 25.97 -8.23 25.71
C ARG A 223 26.49 -8.52 24.30
N LYS A 224 26.65 -9.81 23.95
CA LYS A 224 27.15 -10.25 22.65
C LYS A 224 26.14 -9.97 21.53
N PHE A 225 24.84 -10.11 21.81
CA PHE A 225 23.79 -9.79 20.84
C PHE A 225 23.74 -8.29 20.55
N LYS A 226 23.77 -7.47 21.60
CA LYS A 226 23.82 -6.02 21.52
C LYS A 226 25.01 -5.55 20.72
N GLU A 227 26.21 -6.06 21.00
CA GLU A 227 27.43 -5.67 20.28
C GLU A 227 27.36 -6.03 18.79
N SER A 228 26.77 -7.17 18.43
CA SER A 228 26.79 -7.65 17.04
C SER A 228 25.62 -7.17 16.17
N SER A 229 24.41 -7.09 16.73
CA SER A 229 23.18 -7.05 15.93
C SER A 229 22.42 -5.72 16.04
N LEU A 230 22.54 -5.02 17.17
CA LEU A 230 21.75 -3.80 17.41
C LEU A 230 22.27 -2.54 16.72
N PRO A 231 23.59 -2.27 16.59
CA PRO A 231 24.09 -1.06 15.95
C PRO A 231 23.56 -0.93 14.51
N GLY A 232 23.82 -1.95 13.68
CA GLY A 232 23.35 -1.93 12.29
C GLY A 232 21.82 -1.87 12.16
N ALA A 233 21.08 -2.57 13.04
CA ALA A 233 19.63 -2.52 13.05
C ALA A 233 19.08 -1.13 13.39
N ARG A 234 19.65 -0.47 14.42
CA ARG A 234 19.23 0.88 14.83
C ARG A 234 19.58 1.92 13.77
N ASP A 235 20.80 1.88 13.25
CA ASP A 235 21.26 2.83 12.24
C ASP A 235 20.38 2.77 10.98
N GLU A 236 20.01 1.56 10.57
CA GLU A 236 19.14 1.35 9.43
C GLU A 236 17.72 1.91 9.66
N ILE A 237 17.09 1.59 10.81
CA ILE A 237 15.77 2.10 11.18
C ILE A 237 15.78 3.62 11.24
N ASN A 238 16.77 4.19 11.94
CA ASN A 238 16.92 5.63 12.07
C ASN A 238 17.16 6.29 10.70
N ARG A 239 17.78 5.61 9.74
CA ARG A 239 18.01 6.18 8.42
C ARG A 239 16.75 6.20 7.55
N VAL A 240 15.96 5.12 7.54
CA VAL A 240 14.93 4.91 6.51
C VAL A 240 13.50 5.10 7.00
N SER A 241 13.29 5.17 8.32
CA SER A 241 11.95 5.29 8.94
C SER A 241 11.70 6.67 9.54
N ASP A 242 10.43 6.90 9.88
CA ASP A 242 9.93 8.13 10.50
C ASP A 242 10.04 8.10 12.03
N ILE A 243 10.76 7.11 12.56
CA ILE A 243 11.11 7.01 13.96
C ILE A 243 12.62 7.01 14.15
N GLU A 244 13.04 7.52 15.29
CA GLU A 244 14.38 7.40 15.81
C GLU A 244 14.35 6.58 17.09
N ILE A 245 15.24 5.60 17.17
CA ILE A 245 15.30 4.66 18.27
C ILE A 245 16.63 4.70 19.01
N GLU A 246 16.54 4.77 20.34
CA GLU A 246 17.69 4.75 21.24
C GLU A 246 17.54 3.67 22.30
N LEU A 247 18.64 2.94 22.54
CA LEU A 247 18.65 1.84 23.50
C LEU A 247 18.76 2.40 24.93
N ILE A 248 17.89 1.94 25.82
CA ILE A 248 17.94 2.23 27.26
C ILE A 248 18.13 0.92 28.04
N GLU A 249 19.18 0.87 28.84
CA GLU A 249 19.47 -0.28 29.73
C GLU A 249 19.33 0.15 31.19
N THR A 250 18.50 -0.54 31.96
CA THR A 250 18.53 -0.44 33.43
C THR A 250 19.51 -1.48 33.97
N LYS A 251 20.41 -1.06 34.86
CA LYS A 251 21.39 -1.93 35.49
C LYS A 251 21.14 -2.03 36.99
N THR A 252 21.35 -3.21 37.55
CA THR A 252 21.45 -3.43 38.99
C THR A 252 22.84 -3.98 39.27
N GLY A 253 23.69 -3.18 39.90
CA GLY A 253 25.13 -3.44 39.94
C GLY A 253 25.73 -3.47 38.53
N LYS A 254 26.42 -4.56 38.17
CA LYS A 254 27.04 -4.74 36.84
C LYS A 254 26.11 -5.40 35.82
N ALA A 255 24.99 -5.98 36.26
CA ALA A 255 24.08 -6.73 35.40
C ALA A 255 23.01 -5.82 34.79
N VAL A 256 22.75 -5.97 33.49
CA VAL A 256 21.58 -5.37 32.84
C VAL A 256 20.36 -6.19 33.25
N THR A 257 19.41 -5.58 33.96
CA THR A 257 18.21 -6.26 34.44
C THR A 257 17.02 -6.06 33.51
N SER A 258 17.03 -4.99 32.73
CA SER A 258 15.96 -4.71 31.79
C SER A 258 16.40 -3.75 30.70
N VAL A 259 15.72 -3.85 29.56
CA VAL A 259 16.01 -3.14 28.32
C VAL A 259 14.71 -2.53 27.78
N GLN A 260 14.82 -1.30 27.29
CA GLN A 260 13.79 -0.54 26.59
C GLN A 260 14.40 0.18 25.40
N PHE A 261 13.56 0.67 24.51
CA PHE A 261 13.95 1.65 23.50
C PHE A 261 13.15 2.94 23.69
N GLN A 262 13.83 4.07 23.66
CA GLN A 262 13.20 5.36 23.37
C GLN A 262 12.85 5.39 21.89
N VAL A 263 11.68 5.89 21.57
CA VAL A 263 11.12 6.04 20.23
C VAL A 263 10.67 7.49 20.10
N THR A 264 11.27 8.19 19.16
CA THR A 264 10.94 9.59 18.86
C THR A 264 10.48 9.68 17.42
N PHE A 265 9.34 10.33 17.17
CA PHE A 265 8.91 10.60 15.81
C PHE A 265 9.79 11.67 15.16
N LYS A 266 10.22 11.43 13.92
CA LYS A 266 10.93 12.42 13.11
C LYS A 266 10.33 12.56 11.73
N ARG A 267 10.36 13.78 11.20
CA ARG A 267 9.90 14.08 9.84
C ARG A 267 11.02 13.73 8.85
N ILE A 268 10.80 12.72 8.00
CA ILE A 268 11.73 12.38 6.91
C ILE A 268 11.53 13.37 5.76
N LYS A 269 12.57 14.14 5.40
CA LYS A 269 12.52 15.11 4.29
C LYS A 269 12.55 14.44 2.89
N THR A 270 12.97 13.17 2.80
CA THR A 270 13.40 12.52 1.55
C THR A 270 12.32 11.67 0.87
N GLN A 271 11.24 11.26 1.55
CA GLN A 271 10.21 10.37 0.98
C GLN A 271 9.16 11.07 0.10
N LYS A 272 9.17 12.40 0.02
CA LYS A 272 8.28 13.15 -0.87
C LYS A 272 8.57 12.91 -2.36
N ALA A 273 9.70 12.29 -2.69
CA ALA A 273 10.27 12.30 -4.03
C ALA A 273 10.03 11.02 -4.88
N VAL A 274 9.39 9.95 -4.38
CA VAL A 274 9.32 8.68 -5.15
C VAL A 274 7.91 8.12 -5.31
N ARG A 275 6.96 8.45 -4.43
CA ARG A 275 5.63 7.81 -4.38
C ARG A 275 4.55 8.42 -5.28
N ASN A 276 4.74 9.63 -5.81
CA ASN A 276 3.74 10.32 -6.65
C ASN A 276 4.05 10.24 -8.16
N MET A 277 4.61 9.12 -8.63
CA MET A 277 4.94 8.95 -10.05
C MET A 277 4.27 7.70 -10.59
N SER A 278 3.50 7.83 -11.67
CA SER A 278 3.02 6.68 -12.43
C SER A 278 4.17 5.76 -12.88
N SER A 279 3.86 4.48 -13.07
CA SER A 279 4.80 3.47 -13.57
C SER A 279 5.43 3.87 -14.92
N GLU A 280 4.67 4.59 -15.75
CA GLU A 280 5.13 5.12 -17.04
C GLU A 280 6.24 6.16 -16.87
N ILE A 281 6.14 7.05 -15.87
CA ILE A 281 7.19 8.03 -15.56
C ILE A 281 8.45 7.32 -15.07
N LEU A 282 8.32 6.30 -14.22
CA LEU A 282 9.44 5.54 -13.70
C LEU A 282 10.20 4.80 -14.82
N GLU A 283 9.48 4.21 -15.77
CA GLU A 283 10.08 3.54 -16.94
C GLU A 283 10.85 4.53 -17.82
N GLN A 284 10.28 5.71 -18.08
CA GLN A 284 10.87 6.76 -18.90
C GLN A 284 12.06 7.46 -18.19
N ALA A 285 11.97 7.63 -16.88
CA ALA A 285 13.06 8.13 -16.04
C ALA A 285 14.28 7.19 -16.11
N GLY A 286 14.05 5.88 -16.11
CA GLY A 286 15.12 4.88 -16.23
C GLY A 286 15.93 4.97 -17.53
N LYS A 287 15.34 5.53 -18.61
CA LYS A 287 15.98 5.69 -19.92
C LYS A 287 16.69 7.03 -20.10
N SER A 288 16.36 8.04 -19.28
CA SER A 288 16.75 9.44 -19.51
C SER A 288 18.01 9.89 -18.74
N ASP A 289 18.58 9.06 -17.87
CA ASP A 289 19.76 9.39 -17.03
C ASP A 289 19.54 10.65 -16.15
N ILE A 290 18.27 10.95 -15.84
CA ILE A 290 17.88 12.06 -14.96
C ILE A 290 17.57 11.50 -13.57
N PRO A 291 18.12 12.10 -12.49
CA PRO A 291 17.80 11.68 -11.13
C PRO A 291 16.30 11.74 -10.84
N LEU A 292 15.74 10.66 -10.28
CA LEU A 292 14.33 10.58 -9.89
C LEU A 292 13.92 11.69 -8.91
N SER A 293 14.84 12.15 -8.06
CA SER A 293 14.62 13.28 -7.14
C SER A 293 14.31 14.59 -7.87
N MET A 294 14.91 14.80 -9.04
CA MET A 294 14.67 15.98 -9.87
C MET A 294 13.31 15.90 -10.58
N ILE A 295 12.99 14.74 -11.15
CA ILE A 295 11.67 14.49 -11.79
C ILE A 295 10.56 14.72 -10.79
N SER A 296 10.70 14.16 -9.58
CA SER A 296 9.69 14.36 -8.54
C SER A 296 9.65 15.79 -8.00
N SER A 297 10.77 16.53 -8.03
CA SER A 297 10.73 17.96 -7.68
C SER A 297 9.83 18.76 -8.63
N PHE A 298 9.82 18.44 -9.92
CA PHE A 298 8.95 19.09 -10.90
C PHE A 298 7.47 18.75 -10.67
N LEU A 299 7.16 17.48 -10.45
CA LEU A 299 5.79 17.03 -10.16
C LEU A 299 5.24 17.65 -8.87
N ASN A 300 6.06 17.66 -7.82
CA ASN A 300 5.70 18.29 -6.54
C ASN A 300 5.55 19.81 -6.63
N ASN A 301 6.15 20.45 -7.65
CA ASN A 301 6.02 21.87 -7.93
C ASN A 301 4.87 22.18 -8.91
N GLY A 302 3.96 21.23 -9.13
CA GLY A 302 2.71 21.45 -9.87
C GLY A 302 2.77 21.12 -11.36
N GLN A 303 3.86 20.51 -11.85
CA GLN A 303 3.87 19.96 -13.22
C GLN A 303 2.99 18.71 -13.29
N SER A 304 2.15 18.62 -14.31
CA SER A 304 1.30 17.44 -14.53
C SER A 304 2.15 16.24 -14.97
N GLU A 305 1.67 15.03 -14.64
CA GLU A 305 2.32 13.79 -15.10
C GLU A 305 2.38 13.71 -16.63
N GLU A 306 1.35 14.22 -17.32
CA GLU A 306 1.29 14.23 -18.78
C GLU A 306 2.39 15.10 -19.40
N VAL A 307 2.61 16.31 -18.86
CA VAL A 307 3.68 17.22 -19.31
C VAL A 307 5.05 16.62 -18.99
N MET A 308 5.19 15.96 -17.84
CA MET A 308 6.43 15.26 -17.47
C MET A 308 6.76 14.12 -18.43
N LEU A 309 5.79 13.27 -18.75
CA LEU A 309 5.95 12.18 -19.73
C LEU A 309 6.30 12.72 -21.11
N TYR A 310 5.67 13.81 -21.54
CA TYR A 310 6.02 14.49 -22.79
C TYR A 310 7.48 14.96 -22.79
N GLY A 311 7.92 15.63 -21.73
CA GLY A 311 9.29 16.12 -21.59
C GLY A 311 10.33 15.00 -21.60
N LEU A 312 10.08 13.89 -20.88
CA LEU A 312 10.98 12.74 -20.84
C LEU A 312 11.09 12.04 -22.20
N ARG A 313 9.98 11.86 -22.92
CA ARG A 313 9.99 11.31 -24.29
C ARG A 313 10.69 12.23 -25.29
N ALA A 314 10.48 13.54 -25.18
CA ALA A 314 11.17 14.53 -26.02
C ALA A 314 12.70 14.50 -25.79
N LEU A 315 13.12 14.30 -24.54
CA LEU A 315 14.53 14.12 -24.19
C LEU A 315 15.09 12.80 -24.73
N GLU A 316 14.35 11.70 -24.61
CA GLU A 316 14.73 10.39 -25.16
C GLU A 316 14.91 10.48 -26.69
N ASN A 317 13.92 11.03 -27.40
CA ASN A 317 13.97 11.23 -28.85
C ASN A 317 15.16 12.11 -29.27
N ARG A 318 15.43 13.19 -28.53
CA ARG A 318 16.55 14.10 -28.83
C ARG A 318 17.92 13.46 -28.57
N THR A 319 18.00 12.58 -27.57
CA THR A 319 19.22 11.82 -27.24
C THR A 319 19.49 10.73 -28.27
N ASN A 320 18.43 10.13 -28.83
CA ASN A 320 18.51 9.07 -29.85
C ASN A 320 18.58 9.59 -31.29
N ALA A 321 18.64 10.90 -31.53
CA ALA A 321 18.73 11.49 -32.86
C ALA A 321 20.21 11.64 -33.31
N PRO A 322 20.72 10.76 -34.20
CA PRO A 322 22.15 10.71 -34.55
C PRO A 322 22.64 11.92 -35.39
N HIS A 323 21.70 12.69 -35.95
CA HIS A 323 21.96 13.82 -36.84
C HIS A 323 21.99 15.18 -36.11
N LEU A 324 21.81 15.20 -34.79
CA LEU A 324 21.79 16.43 -33.99
C LEU A 324 22.97 16.45 -32.99
N PRO A 325 23.49 17.64 -32.63
CA PRO A 325 24.54 17.77 -31.62
C PRO A 325 24.15 17.12 -30.30
N THR A 326 25.09 16.49 -29.58
CA THR A 326 24.81 15.86 -28.28
C THR A 326 24.32 16.88 -27.26
N ILE A 327 23.34 16.51 -26.43
CA ILE A 327 22.83 17.38 -25.37
C ILE A 327 23.89 17.44 -24.26
N ALA A 328 24.50 18.62 -24.06
CA ALA A 328 25.51 18.82 -23.01
C ALA A 328 24.93 18.69 -21.58
N ASN A 329 23.67 19.10 -21.38
CA ASN A 329 22.98 18.99 -20.09
C ASN A 329 21.51 18.56 -20.31
N LYS A 330 21.25 17.26 -20.09
CA LYS A 330 19.93 16.65 -20.24
C LYS A 330 18.88 17.26 -19.30
N ALA A 331 19.27 17.64 -18.09
CA ALA A 331 18.37 18.26 -17.11
C ALA A 331 17.96 19.69 -17.50
N ALA A 332 18.90 20.48 -18.03
CA ALA A 332 18.60 21.81 -18.55
C ALA A 332 17.65 21.73 -19.76
N TYR A 333 17.91 20.78 -20.67
CA TYR A 333 17.02 20.51 -21.81
C TYR A 333 15.62 20.11 -21.36
N LEU A 334 15.50 19.16 -20.43
CA LEU A 334 14.19 18.75 -19.89
C LEU A 334 13.44 19.94 -19.31
N LYS A 335 14.10 20.80 -18.52
CA LYS A 335 13.48 21.98 -17.91
C LYS A 335 12.93 22.96 -18.98
N THR A 336 13.66 23.17 -20.06
CA THR A 336 13.20 24.01 -21.18
C THR A 336 11.98 23.40 -21.87
N VAL A 337 12.00 22.11 -22.16
CA VAL A 337 10.87 21.41 -22.80
C VAL A 337 9.62 21.43 -21.92
N LEU A 338 9.78 21.22 -20.60
CA LEU A 338 8.67 21.28 -19.66
C LEU A 338 8.08 22.69 -19.57
N PHE A 339 8.92 23.73 -19.57
CA PHE A 339 8.46 25.11 -19.57
C PHE A 339 7.67 25.46 -20.84
N ASP A 340 8.17 25.04 -22.02
CA ASP A 340 7.50 25.27 -23.30
C ASP A 340 6.18 24.48 -23.42
N ALA A 341 6.15 23.25 -22.91
CA ALA A 341 4.95 22.41 -22.89
C ALA A 341 3.89 22.95 -21.92
N ASP A 342 4.29 23.37 -20.72
CA ASP A 342 3.40 23.98 -19.72
C ASP A 342 2.83 25.32 -20.22
N ALA A 343 3.64 26.12 -20.94
CA ALA A 343 3.18 27.34 -21.58
C ALA A 343 2.14 27.07 -22.70
N ARG A 344 2.32 25.99 -23.48
CA ARG A 344 1.37 25.59 -24.53
C ARG A 344 0.05 25.09 -23.95
N VAL A 345 0.09 24.30 -22.88
CA VAL A 345 -1.13 23.82 -22.18
C VAL A 345 -1.90 24.99 -21.56
N LYS A 346 -1.21 25.98 -20.98
CA LYS A 346 -1.84 27.19 -20.42
C LYS A 346 -2.41 28.15 -21.48
N HIS A 347 -1.86 28.15 -22.70
CA HIS A 347 -2.39 28.92 -23.81
C HIS A 347 -3.56 28.23 -24.53
N ASP A 348 -3.61 26.89 -24.56
CA ASP A 348 -4.72 26.12 -25.15
C ASP A 348 -5.98 26.11 -24.27
N ASP A 349 -5.87 26.26 -22.95
CA ASP A 349 -7.03 26.33 -22.03
C ASP A 349 -7.89 27.62 -22.19
N GLN A 350 -7.43 28.63 -22.95
CA GLN A 350 -8.12 29.91 -23.09
C GLN A 350 -8.72 30.19 -24.48
N ASN A 351 -8.50 29.35 -25.51
CA ASN A 351 -9.03 29.62 -26.86
C ASN A 351 -9.52 28.35 -27.61
N GLN A 352 -10.78 27.99 -27.32
CA GLN A 352 -11.72 27.16 -28.10
C GLN A 352 -11.37 25.66 -28.36
N PRO A 353 -12.25 24.90 -29.05
CA PRO A 353 -13.14 23.88 -28.50
C PRO A 353 -12.60 22.46 -28.72
N SER A 354 -13.08 21.50 -27.92
CA SER A 354 -12.62 20.11 -27.94
C SER A 354 -12.90 19.40 -29.28
N ASN A 355 -11.88 19.34 -30.13
CA ASN A 355 -11.83 18.45 -31.29
C ASN A 355 -10.57 17.58 -31.20
N LYS A 356 -10.69 16.37 -30.64
CA LYS A 356 -9.60 15.38 -30.62
C LYS A 356 -9.70 14.47 -31.84
N LEU A 357 -8.83 14.69 -32.83
CA LEU A 357 -8.49 13.67 -33.83
C LEU A 357 -7.70 12.55 -33.14
N GLY A 358 -8.18 11.31 -33.32
CA GLY A 358 -7.56 10.10 -32.80
C GLY A 358 -6.61 9.43 -33.81
N LEU A 359 -5.71 8.62 -33.27
CA LEU A 359 -5.06 7.47 -33.92
C LEU A 359 -4.87 6.39 -32.82
N PRO A 360 -4.87 5.11 -33.18
CA PRO A 360 -5.73 4.10 -32.57
C PRO A 360 -5.11 3.50 -31.30
N LYS A 361 -5.87 3.53 -30.20
CA LYS A 361 -5.70 2.60 -29.09
C LYS A 361 -6.60 1.40 -29.36
N GLU A 362 -6.05 0.18 -29.31
CA GLU A 362 -6.85 -1.04 -29.24
C GLU A 362 -7.87 -0.88 -28.11
N LYS A 363 -9.16 -0.96 -28.45
CA LYS A 363 -10.24 -0.76 -27.49
C LYS A 363 -10.32 -2.01 -26.60
N PRO A 364 -10.36 -1.88 -25.26
CA PRO A 364 -10.85 -2.97 -24.44
C PRO A 364 -12.28 -3.31 -24.90
N VAL A 365 -12.60 -4.59 -24.96
CA VAL A 365 -13.96 -5.06 -25.26
C VAL A 365 -14.89 -4.39 -24.26
N LYS A 366 -15.77 -3.50 -24.73
CA LYS A 366 -16.74 -2.80 -23.89
C LYS A 366 -17.60 -3.85 -23.20
N SER A 367 -17.75 -3.75 -21.89
CA SER A 367 -18.68 -4.59 -21.15
C SER A 367 -20.10 -4.37 -21.68
N TRP A 368 -20.96 -5.41 -21.65
CA TRP A 368 -22.38 -5.29 -21.96
C TRP A 368 -23.03 -4.12 -21.20
N GLU A 369 -22.65 -3.94 -19.93
CA GLU A 369 -23.16 -2.85 -19.09
C GLU A 369 -22.76 -1.47 -19.61
N GLU A 370 -21.56 -1.31 -20.17
CA GLU A 370 -21.10 -0.04 -20.74
C GLU A 370 -21.81 0.29 -22.04
N THR A 371 -22.10 -0.74 -22.84
CA THR A 371 -22.88 -0.61 -24.08
C THR A 371 -24.32 -0.23 -23.75
N ARG A 372 -24.94 -0.95 -22.80
CA ARG A 372 -26.31 -0.69 -22.37
C ARG A 372 -26.48 0.69 -21.74
N ARG A 373 -25.52 1.14 -20.93
CA ARG A 373 -25.54 2.51 -20.38
C ARG A 373 -25.45 3.57 -21.48
N ALA A 374 -24.60 3.37 -22.49
CA ALA A 374 -24.47 4.31 -23.60
C ALA A 374 -25.78 4.43 -24.39
N GLU A 375 -26.45 3.33 -24.68
CA GLU A 375 -27.77 3.32 -25.36
C GLU A 375 -28.81 4.13 -24.58
N VAL A 376 -28.92 3.88 -23.27
CA VAL A 376 -29.93 4.56 -22.44
C VAL A 376 -29.60 6.04 -22.23
N ILE A 377 -28.31 6.42 -22.26
CA ILE A 377 -27.89 7.83 -22.27
C ILE A 377 -28.35 8.50 -23.58
N GLU A 378 -28.14 7.87 -24.73
CA GLU A 378 -28.57 8.41 -26.02
C GLU A 378 -30.10 8.56 -26.07
N GLU A 379 -30.84 7.55 -25.61
CA GLU A 379 -32.30 7.59 -25.53
C GLU A 379 -32.79 8.72 -24.62
N PHE A 380 -32.21 8.86 -23.43
CA PHE A 380 -32.57 9.93 -22.50
C PHE A 380 -32.30 11.33 -23.07
N LEU A 381 -31.15 11.52 -23.71
CA LEU A 381 -30.77 12.80 -24.32
C LEU A 381 -31.63 13.14 -25.55
N ALA A 382 -32.18 12.15 -26.24
CA ALA A 382 -33.10 12.33 -27.35
C ALA A 382 -34.51 12.81 -26.91
N LEU A 383 -34.86 12.66 -25.62
CA LEU A 383 -36.13 13.19 -25.10
C LEU A 383 -36.15 14.71 -25.06
N ALA A 384 -37.33 15.31 -25.20
CA ALA A 384 -37.48 16.75 -25.02
C ALA A 384 -37.13 17.19 -23.58
N LYS A 385 -36.54 18.38 -23.41
CA LYS A 385 -36.05 18.88 -22.10
C LYS A 385 -37.13 18.90 -21.00
N ASN A 386 -38.39 19.14 -21.36
CA ASN A 386 -39.52 19.07 -20.43
C ASN A 386 -39.81 17.65 -19.89
N ILE A 387 -39.47 16.61 -20.67
CA ILE A 387 -39.58 15.20 -20.28
C ILE A 387 -38.35 14.77 -19.47
N GLN A 388 -37.17 15.31 -19.77
CA GLN A 388 -35.95 15.04 -19.00
C GLN A 388 -36.02 15.63 -17.58
N LYS A 389 -36.59 16.83 -17.42
CA LYS A 389 -36.55 17.64 -16.19
C LYS A 389 -37.05 16.93 -14.93
N PRO A 390 -38.16 16.16 -14.93
CA PRO A 390 -38.59 15.38 -13.75
C PRO A 390 -37.54 14.36 -13.27
N TYR A 391 -36.85 13.68 -14.18
CA TYR A 391 -35.79 12.72 -13.84
C TYR A 391 -34.55 13.41 -13.29
N VAL A 392 -34.21 14.59 -13.83
CA VAL A 392 -33.12 15.41 -13.34
C VAL A 392 -33.42 15.97 -11.94
N LEU A 393 -34.65 16.37 -11.67
CA LEU A 393 -35.06 16.81 -10.33
C LEU A 393 -34.95 15.67 -9.31
N GLY A 394 -35.42 14.46 -9.64
CA GLY A 394 -35.23 13.28 -8.80
C GLY A 394 -33.76 12.94 -8.55
N ALA A 395 -32.90 13.13 -9.56
CA ALA A 395 -31.45 12.97 -9.42
C ALA A 395 -30.83 14.00 -8.47
N VAL A 396 -31.28 15.27 -8.53
CA VAL A 396 -30.83 16.33 -7.62
C VAL A 396 -31.24 16.04 -6.18
N ASP A 397 -32.46 15.57 -5.95
CA ASP A 397 -32.92 15.19 -4.60
C ASP A 397 -32.09 14.04 -4.04
N ARG A 398 -31.79 13.01 -4.84
CA ARG A 398 -30.90 11.91 -4.43
C ARG A 398 -29.47 12.36 -4.15
N LEU A 399 -28.94 13.29 -4.93
CA LEU A 399 -27.61 13.87 -4.69
C LEU A 399 -27.59 14.73 -3.42
N ARG A 400 -28.69 15.43 -3.12
CA ARG A 400 -28.88 16.18 -1.88
C ARG A 400 -28.89 15.25 -0.66
N ASP A 401 -29.66 14.16 -0.72
CA ASP A 401 -29.77 13.18 0.37
C ASP A 401 -28.42 12.47 0.67
N LYS A 402 -27.60 12.26 -0.37
CA LYS A 402 -26.25 11.67 -0.24
C LYS A 402 -25.16 12.68 0.16
N GLY A 403 -25.49 13.96 0.31
CA GLY A 403 -24.50 15.02 0.59
C GLY A 403 -23.52 15.28 -0.56
N LEU A 404 -23.86 14.87 -1.79
CA LEU A 404 -23.04 14.99 -3.00
C LEU A 404 -23.50 16.13 -3.92
N LEU A 405 -24.46 16.95 -3.47
CA LEU A 405 -24.90 18.13 -4.20
C LEU A 405 -23.85 19.25 -4.08
N THR A 406 -23.34 19.70 -5.21
CA THR A 406 -22.38 20.80 -5.29
C THR A 406 -23.02 22.07 -5.89
N PRO A 407 -22.46 23.27 -5.64
CA PRO A 407 -22.90 24.49 -6.32
C PRO A 407 -22.87 24.39 -7.86
N SER A 408 -21.94 23.61 -8.41
CA SER A 408 -21.83 23.34 -9.85
C SER A 408 -23.00 22.52 -10.38
N THR A 409 -23.43 21.48 -9.66
CA THR A 409 -24.62 20.69 -10.04
C THR A 409 -25.92 21.48 -9.93
N GLN A 410 -26.01 22.39 -8.96
CA GLN A 410 -27.15 23.30 -8.84
C GLN A 410 -27.21 24.28 -10.01
N ARG A 411 -26.07 24.89 -10.36
CA ARG A 411 -25.96 25.79 -11.51
C ARG A 411 -26.35 25.11 -12.83
N LYS A 412 -25.96 23.85 -13.02
CA LYS A 412 -26.35 23.06 -14.21
C LYS A 412 -27.85 22.77 -14.30
N LEU A 413 -28.55 22.66 -13.16
CA LEU A 413 -30.00 22.57 -13.13
C LEU A 413 -30.64 23.89 -13.55
N ASP A 414 -30.14 25.01 -13.01
CA ASP A 414 -30.67 26.35 -13.27
C ASP A 414 -30.43 26.80 -14.72
N GLU A 415 -29.30 26.41 -15.32
CA GLU A 415 -28.90 26.71 -16.71
C GLU A 415 -29.41 25.67 -17.74
N GLU A 416 -30.21 24.69 -17.30
CA GLU A 416 -30.70 23.55 -18.11
C GLU A 416 -29.60 22.73 -18.85
N SER A 417 -28.38 22.77 -18.33
CA SER A 417 -27.15 22.21 -18.92
C SER A 417 -26.70 20.92 -18.21
N TRP A 418 -27.59 19.93 -18.12
CA TRP A 418 -27.33 18.61 -17.49
C TRP A 418 -26.89 17.51 -18.47
N GLU A 419 -26.49 17.86 -19.69
CA GLU A 419 -26.14 16.91 -20.76
C GLU A 419 -24.81 16.17 -20.53
N GLN A 420 -24.06 16.52 -19.47
CA GLN A 420 -22.76 15.91 -19.17
C GLN A 420 -22.48 15.89 -17.66
N GLY A 421 -21.79 14.82 -17.22
CA GLY A 421 -21.27 14.65 -15.87
C GLY A 421 -22.22 13.92 -14.92
N LEU A 422 -21.97 14.06 -13.61
CA LEU A 422 -22.66 13.29 -12.56
C LEU A 422 -24.18 13.46 -12.58
N LEU A 423 -24.67 14.65 -12.91
CA LEU A 423 -26.10 14.94 -12.98
C LEU A 423 -26.80 14.17 -14.11
N LEU A 424 -26.14 14.03 -15.28
CA LEU A 424 -26.65 13.19 -16.37
C LEU A 424 -26.73 11.73 -15.94
N HIS A 425 -25.65 11.21 -15.37
CA HIS A 425 -25.55 9.80 -15.00
C HIS A 425 -26.66 9.38 -14.03
N GLU A 426 -26.92 10.22 -13.03
CA GLU A 426 -27.94 9.93 -12.04
C GLU A 426 -29.36 10.11 -12.59
N ALA A 427 -29.60 11.11 -13.46
CA ALA A 427 -30.88 11.28 -14.15
C ALA A 427 -31.20 10.09 -15.09
N VAL A 428 -30.19 9.57 -15.79
CA VAL A 428 -30.28 8.38 -16.64
C VAL A 428 -30.63 7.14 -15.83
N ILE A 429 -30.12 6.99 -14.60
CA ILE A 429 -30.50 5.87 -13.72
C ILE A 429 -32.00 5.94 -13.36
N PHE A 430 -32.51 7.13 -13.02
CA PHE A 430 -33.93 7.30 -12.74
C PHE A 430 -34.80 7.01 -13.96
N TYR A 431 -34.39 7.51 -15.13
CA TYR A 431 -35.05 7.21 -16.39
C TYR A 431 -35.06 5.71 -16.68
N ALA A 432 -33.90 5.07 -16.62
CA ALA A 432 -33.74 3.64 -16.90
C ALA A 432 -34.57 2.76 -15.97
N ILE A 433 -34.62 3.07 -14.66
CA ILE A 433 -35.44 2.34 -13.70
C ILE A 433 -36.93 2.53 -14.02
N SER A 434 -37.35 3.73 -14.42
CA SER A 434 -38.77 4.00 -14.76
C SER A 434 -39.21 3.31 -16.05
N THR A 435 -38.31 3.17 -17.03
CA THR A 435 -38.61 2.65 -18.36
C THR A 435 -38.39 1.14 -18.46
N TYR A 436 -37.32 0.63 -17.83
CA TYR A 436 -36.85 -0.75 -17.98
C TYR A 436 -36.87 -1.56 -16.66
N GLY A 437 -37.24 -0.93 -15.54
CA GLY A 437 -37.26 -1.55 -14.22
C GLY A 437 -35.90 -1.58 -13.52
N SER A 438 -35.88 -2.05 -12.27
CA SER A 438 -34.69 -2.06 -11.40
C SER A 438 -33.54 -2.96 -11.87
N ASN A 439 -33.80 -3.87 -12.82
CA ASN A 439 -32.82 -4.82 -13.37
C ASN A 439 -32.32 -4.45 -14.78
N TRP A 440 -32.44 -3.19 -15.21
CA TRP A 440 -32.13 -2.71 -16.56
C TRP A 440 -30.66 -2.90 -17.02
N LEU A 441 -29.76 -3.27 -16.10
CA LEU A 441 -28.35 -3.59 -16.36
C LEU A 441 -28.05 -5.10 -16.47
N ASN A 442 -29.02 -5.97 -16.20
CA ASN A 442 -28.84 -7.42 -16.32
C ASN A 442 -29.12 -7.87 -17.75
N ASP A 443 -28.27 -8.76 -18.26
CA ASP A 443 -28.37 -9.30 -19.61
C ASP A 443 -29.62 -10.19 -19.76
N VAL A 444 -30.46 -9.90 -20.77
CA VAL A 444 -31.72 -10.61 -21.02
C VAL A 444 -31.49 -11.99 -21.66
N THR A 445 -30.24 -12.37 -21.99
CA THR A 445 -29.93 -13.69 -22.56
C THR A 445 -29.75 -14.84 -21.56
N THR A 446 -30.23 -14.71 -20.31
CA THR A 446 -30.38 -15.86 -19.40
C THR A 446 -31.85 -16.28 -19.30
N THR A 447 -32.45 -16.64 -20.42
CA THR A 447 -33.71 -17.41 -20.44
C THR A 447 -33.78 -18.27 -21.70
N HIS A 448 -33.13 -19.43 -21.66
CA HIS A 448 -33.70 -20.74 -22.00
C HIS A 448 -32.66 -21.86 -21.83
#